data_AF-A0A815JJL3-F1
#
_entry.id   AF-A0A815JJL3-F1
#
_cell.length_a   1.000
_cell.length_b   1.000
_cell.length_c   1.000
_cell.angle_alpha   90.00
_cell.angle_beta   90.00
_cell.angle_gamma   90.00
#
_symmetry.space_group_name_H-M   'P 1'
#
loop_
_entity.id
_entity.type
_entity.pdbx_description
1 polymer ?
#
loop_
_entity_poly.entity_id
_entity_poly.type
_entity_poly.pdbx_seq_one_letter_code
_entity_poly.pdbx_strand_id
1 'polypeptide(L)'
;RDGYVHLKNCINMNDINLAVRAINFELGKGISKEDIEKMRINAISFGAEQLRRSKTITNLLHNTCVIKLVEQLYGSENIHLPEYYVQIALRFPQDVDNDTVSYLPWHLDNVQPGGMKGFGLTVGIFLNDTPKPNSGNFTVFPGSHILLEKHFQNVTSSTALYRHKYGKIILPDVDVVNVLAHFSFGNQPDLLLSMRLIEAERFSILVVRTGFF
;
A
#
# COMPACT_ATOMS: atom_id res chain seq x y z
N ARG A 1 -13.79 3.98 10.55
CA ARG A 1 -14.43 5.02 9.69
C ARG A 1 -13.69 5.22 8.39
N ASP A 2 -12.39 5.52 8.40
CA ASP A 2 -11.68 5.97 7.18
C ASP A 2 -10.91 4.84 6.49
N GLY A 3 -10.65 3.72 7.16
CA GLY A 3 -9.96 2.57 6.57
C GLY A 3 -8.44 2.69 6.58
N TYR A 4 -7.92 3.73 7.21
CA TYR A 4 -6.51 3.90 7.49
C TYR A 4 -6.30 4.75 8.74
N VAL A 5 -5.09 4.72 9.29
CA VAL A 5 -4.59 5.61 10.35
C VAL A 5 -3.19 6.09 9.97
N HIS A 6 -2.96 7.40 10.06
CA HIS A 6 -1.65 8.02 9.88
C HIS A 6 -1.07 8.38 11.24
N LEU A 7 0.01 7.72 11.62
CA LEU A 7 0.73 7.92 12.87
C LEU A 7 2.01 8.70 12.58
N LYS A 8 2.18 9.85 13.22
CA LYS A 8 3.35 10.71 13.05
C LYS A 8 4.34 10.51 14.19
N ASN A 9 5.63 10.63 13.91
CA ASN A 9 6.71 10.57 14.90
C ASN A 9 6.72 9.26 15.71
N CYS A 10 6.45 8.13 15.04
CA CYS A 10 6.33 6.83 15.70
C CYS A 10 7.54 5.91 15.51
N ILE A 11 8.56 6.36 14.79
CA ILE A 11 9.77 5.59 14.51
C ILE A 11 10.99 6.37 14.98
N ASN A 12 11.94 5.66 15.59
CA ASN A 12 13.22 6.22 15.96
C ASN A 12 14.03 6.60 14.70
N MET A 13 14.55 7.83 14.67
CA MET A 13 15.41 8.33 13.59
C MET A 13 16.61 7.42 13.32
N ASN A 14 17.19 6.82 14.36
CA ASN A 14 18.32 5.90 14.21
C ASN A 14 17.93 4.65 13.41
N ASP A 15 16.73 4.10 13.65
CA ASP A 15 16.25 2.93 12.91
C ASP A 15 16.03 3.27 11.43
N ILE A 16 15.47 4.46 11.14
CA ILE A 16 15.33 4.96 9.77
C ILE A 16 16.69 5.12 9.09
N ASN A 17 17.65 5.76 9.76
CA ASN A 17 18.98 5.98 9.20
C ASN A 17 19.72 4.66 8.92
N LEU A 18 19.60 3.68 9.82
CA LEU A 18 20.17 2.34 9.62
C LEU A 18 19.51 1.63 8.43
N ALA A 19 18.18 1.70 8.32
CA ALA A 19 17.44 1.12 7.20
C ALA A 19 17.82 1.77 5.87
N VAL A 20 17.80 3.10 5.78
CA VAL A 20 18.18 3.86 4.58
C VAL A 20 19.61 3.54 4.16
N ARG A 21 20.56 3.49 5.11
CA ARG A 21 21.95 3.12 4.83
C ARG A 21 22.06 1.71 4.26
N ALA A 22 21.37 0.74 4.86
CA ALA A 22 21.40 -0.64 4.39
C ALA A 22 20.79 -0.77 2.98
N ILE A 23 19.63 -0.15 2.75
CA ILE A 23 18.96 -0.13 1.44
C ILE A 23 19.89 0.49 0.38
N ASN A 24 20.46 1.67 0.65
CA ASN A 24 21.36 2.33 -0.30
C ASN A 24 22.64 1.53 -0.57
N PHE A 25 23.18 0.84 0.45
CA PHE A 25 24.33 -0.04 0.26
C PHE A 25 24.02 -1.19 -0.70
N GLU A 26 22.84 -1.80 -0.59
CA GLU A 26 22.42 -2.87 -1.50
C GLU A 26 22.11 -2.35 -2.90
N LEU A 27 21.40 -1.22 -3.02
CA LEU A 27 21.14 -0.58 -4.32
C LEU A 27 22.42 -0.16 -5.03
N GLY A 28 23.44 0.28 -4.28
CA GLY A 28 24.75 0.67 -4.81
C GLY A 28 25.53 -0.47 -5.48
N LYS A 29 25.15 -1.74 -5.24
CA LYS A 29 25.72 -2.90 -5.94
C LYS A 29 25.17 -3.06 -7.37
N GLY A 30 24.13 -2.31 -7.71
CA GLY A 30 23.41 -2.40 -8.98
C GLY A 30 22.21 -3.35 -8.91
N ILE A 31 21.27 -3.15 -9.84
CA ILE A 31 20.06 -3.97 -9.97
C ILE A 31 20.14 -4.71 -11.31
N SER A 32 19.93 -6.03 -11.30
CA SER A 32 19.95 -6.82 -12.53
C SER A 32 18.71 -6.53 -13.40
N LYS A 33 18.81 -6.74 -14.73
CA LYS A 33 17.65 -6.60 -15.63
C LYS A 33 16.51 -7.56 -15.30
N GLU A 34 16.84 -8.77 -14.84
CA GLU A 34 15.86 -9.77 -14.42
C GLU A 34 15.08 -9.30 -13.19
N ASP A 35 15.79 -8.70 -12.24
CA ASP A 35 15.20 -8.10 -11.05
C ASP A 35 14.25 -6.96 -11.44
N ILE A 36 14.62 -6.09 -12.37
CA ILE A 36 13.75 -5.02 -12.90
C ILE A 36 12.44 -5.57 -13.51
N GLU A 37 12.50 -6.68 -14.25
CA GLU A 37 11.27 -7.25 -14.85
C GLU A 37 10.37 -7.89 -13.79
N LYS A 38 10.92 -8.63 -12.81
CA LYS A 38 10.17 -9.16 -11.66
C LYS A 38 9.55 -8.04 -10.81
N MET A 39 10.18 -6.86 -10.79
CA MET A 39 9.68 -5.68 -10.08
C MET A 39 8.44 -5.07 -10.74
N ARG A 40 8.32 -5.12 -12.08
CA ARG A 40 7.18 -4.52 -12.80
C ARG A 40 5.82 -5.10 -12.42
N ILE A 41 5.81 -6.31 -11.86
CA ILE A 41 4.60 -7.00 -11.38
C ILE A 41 4.46 -6.99 -9.85
N ASN A 42 5.23 -6.19 -9.12
CA ASN A 42 5.24 -6.07 -7.65
C ASN A 42 5.55 -7.39 -6.91
N ALA A 43 6.33 -8.31 -7.51
CA ALA A 43 6.60 -9.62 -6.90
C ALA A 43 7.74 -9.61 -5.87
N ILE A 44 8.64 -8.61 -5.88
CA ILE A 44 9.87 -8.56 -5.06
C ILE A 44 10.22 -7.14 -4.58
N SER A 45 11.16 -7.04 -3.63
CA SER A 45 11.73 -5.75 -3.19
C SER A 45 12.87 -5.30 -4.11
N PHE A 46 12.96 -3.99 -4.41
CA PHE A 46 13.99 -3.42 -5.29
C PHE A 46 15.42 -3.65 -4.76
N GLY A 47 16.20 -4.54 -5.41
CA GLY A 47 17.65 -4.70 -5.20
C GLY A 47 18.10 -5.10 -3.78
N ALA A 48 17.17 -5.41 -2.90
CA ALA A 48 17.41 -5.55 -1.45
C ALA A 48 16.57 -6.69 -0.83
N GLU A 49 16.32 -7.76 -1.59
CA GLU A 49 15.47 -8.89 -1.18
C GLU A 49 15.94 -9.53 0.14
N GLN A 50 17.25 -9.68 0.31
CA GLN A 50 17.92 -10.13 1.52
C GLN A 50 17.63 -9.26 2.74
N LEU A 51 17.34 -7.96 2.56
CA LEU A 51 17.04 -7.06 3.66
C LEU A 51 15.63 -7.25 4.22
N ARG A 52 14.70 -7.86 3.48
CA ARG A 52 13.28 -8.04 3.90
C ARG A 52 13.13 -8.77 5.24
N ARG A 53 14.11 -9.62 5.59
CA ARG A 53 14.15 -10.40 6.83
C ARG A 53 15.18 -9.87 7.83
N SER A 54 15.92 -8.83 7.46
CA SER A 54 16.97 -8.29 8.32
C SER A 54 16.37 -7.54 9.49
N LYS A 55 17.01 -7.63 10.67
CA LYS A 55 16.62 -6.86 11.85
C LYS A 55 16.59 -5.36 11.56
N THR A 56 17.50 -4.87 10.71
CA THR A 56 17.53 -3.48 10.27
C THR A 56 16.19 -3.02 9.68
N ILE A 57 15.51 -3.87 8.93
CA ILE A 57 14.22 -3.56 8.32
C ILE A 57 13.06 -3.92 9.25
N THR A 58 13.05 -5.12 9.85
CA THR A 58 11.92 -5.56 10.68
C THR A 58 11.79 -4.74 11.96
N ASN A 59 12.90 -4.21 12.51
CA ASN A 59 12.86 -3.33 13.67
C ASN A 59 12.11 -2.02 13.41
N LEU A 60 11.99 -1.56 12.16
CA LEU A 60 11.16 -0.39 11.83
C LEU A 60 9.70 -0.59 12.24
N LEU A 61 9.22 -1.84 12.28
CA LEU A 61 7.90 -2.19 12.80
C LEU A 61 7.98 -2.53 14.30
N HIS A 62 8.90 -3.42 14.69
CA HIS A 62 8.95 -3.97 16.05
C HIS A 62 9.32 -2.95 17.13
N ASN A 63 10.07 -1.89 16.80
CA ASN A 63 10.46 -0.85 17.75
C ASN A 63 9.41 0.26 17.89
N THR A 64 8.19 0.05 17.39
CA THR A 64 7.11 1.04 17.39
C THR A 64 5.91 0.56 18.20
N CYS A 65 4.98 1.47 18.51
CA CYS A 65 3.71 1.10 19.14
C CYS A 65 2.70 0.47 18.17
N VAL A 66 3.03 0.33 16.88
CA VAL A 66 2.08 -0.13 15.86
C VAL A 66 1.60 -1.53 16.14
N ILE A 67 2.48 -2.45 16.55
CA ILE A 67 2.07 -3.83 16.85
C ILE A 67 1.00 -3.83 17.94
N LYS A 68 1.17 -3.05 19.01
CA LYS A 68 0.17 -2.91 20.08
C LYS A 68 -1.15 -2.34 19.58
N LEU A 69 -1.10 -1.37 18.65
CA LEU A 69 -2.29 -0.82 18.03
C LEU A 69 -3.00 -1.86 17.16
N VAL A 70 -2.26 -2.68 16.42
CA VAL A 70 -2.81 -3.79 15.65
C VAL A 70 -3.41 -4.85 16.59
N GLU A 71 -2.74 -5.19 17.69
CA GLU A 71 -3.25 -6.07 18.76
C GLU A 71 -4.58 -5.60 19.32
N GLN A 72 -4.75 -4.29 19.54
CA GLN A 72 -6.02 -3.73 19.98
C GLN A 72 -7.13 -3.84 18.93
N LEU A 73 -6.80 -3.85 17.64
CA LEU A 73 -7.77 -3.95 16.55
C LEU A 73 -8.23 -5.38 16.29
N TYR A 74 -7.36 -6.37 16.52
CA TYR A 74 -7.59 -7.77 16.13
C TYR A 74 -7.68 -8.76 17.28
N GLY A 75 -7.17 -8.42 18.47
CA GLY A 75 -6.81 -9.41 19.48
C GLY A 75 -5.42 -9.98 19.18
N SER A 76 -4.60 -10.13 20.22
CA SER A 76 -3.22 -10.60 20.13
C SER A 76 -3.07 -11.99 19.52
N GLU A 77 -4.08 -12.84 19.70
CA GLU A 77 -4.12 -14.21 19.22
C GLU A 77 -4.48 -14.34 17.73
N ASN A 78 -4.98 -13.26 17.12
CA ASN A 78 -5.44 -13.25 15.72
C ASN A 78 -4.44 -12.56 14.78
N ILE A 79 -3.25 -12.20 15.27
CA ILE A 79 -2.24 -11.50 14.49
C ILE A 79 -1.13 -12.44 14.08
N HIS A 80 -0.91 -12.48 12.77
CA HIS A 80 0.27 -13.10 12.18
C HIS A 80 1.16 -11.98 11.66
N LEU A 81 2.26 -11.70 12.37
CA LEU A 81 3.22 -10.69 11.93
C LEU A 81 3.94 -11.15 10.65
N PRO A 82 4.31 -10.21 9.76
CA PRO A 82 4.96 -10.57 8.51
C PRO A 82 6.39 -11.07 8.76
N GLU A 83 6.61 -12.38 8.73
CA GLU A 83 7.96 -12.97 8.81
C GLU A 83 8.75 -12.83 7.49
N TYR A 84 8.04 -12.80 6.36
CA TYR A 84 8.64 -12.88 5.02
C TYR A 84 8.16 -11.82 4.02
N TYR A 85 7.20 -10.99 4.42
CA TYR A 85 6.40 -10.19 3.49
C TYR A 85 6.71 -8.69 3.49
N VAL A 86 7.79 -8.25 4.15
CA VAL A 86 8.17 -6.83 4.10
C VAL A 86 8.57 -6.46 2.68
N GLN A 87 7.95 -5.45 2.09
CA GLN A 87 8.34 -4.93 0.78
C GLN A 87 9.10 -3.61 0.94
N ILE A 88 10.25 -3.50 0.29
CA ILE A 88 10.95 -2.22 0.11
C ILE A 88 10.42 -1.61 -1.19
N ALA A 89 9.46 -0.69 -1.04
CA ALA A 89 8.86 0.04 -2.15
C ALA A 89 9.72 1.28 -2.48
N LEU A 90 10.32 1.28 -3.68
CA LEU A 90 11.10 2.41 -4.18
C LEU A 90 10.38 3.09 -5.32
N ARG A 91 10.56 4.41 -5.41
CA ARG A 91 10.27 5.19 -6.61
C ARG A 91 11.55 5.87 -7.04
N PHE A 92 12.11 5.43 -8.16
CA PHE A 92 13.27 6.10 -8.74
C PHE A 92 12.86 7.45 -9.32
N PRO A 93 13.76 8.45 -9.30
CA PRO A 93 13.59 9.68 -10.08
C PRO A 93 13.27 9.34 -11.54
N GLN A 94 12.34 10.08 -12.12
CA GLN A 94 11.99 9.97 -13.54
C GLN A 94 12.42 11.26 -14.25
N ASP A 95 12.71 11.15 -15.54
CA ASP A 95 12.96 12.34 -16.36
C ASP A 95 11.74 13.25 -16.37
N VAL A 96 11.96 14.56 -16.24
CA VAL A 96 10.91 15.58 -16.10
C VAL A 96 9.93 15.55 -17.28
N ASP A 97 10.42 15.24 -18.47
CA ASP A 97 9.63 15.16 -19.71
C ASP A 97 8.77 13.88 -19.82
N ASN A 98 9.05 12.88 -18.98
CA ASN A 98 8.33 11.61 -18.91
C ASN A 98 7.53 11.43 -17.61
N ASP A 99 7.47 12.44 -16.73
CA ASP A 99 6.61 12.47 -15.55
C ASP A 99 5.14 12.71 -15.95
N THR A 100 4.68 11.98 -16.96
CA THR A 100 3.26 11.77 -17.14
C THR A 100 2.77 11.11 -15.85
N VAL A 101 1.81 11.75 -15.19
CA VAL A 101 1.08 11.17 -14.06
C VAL A 101 0.33 9.95 -14.60
N SER A 102 1.05 8.85 -14.76
CA SER A 102 0.46 7.54 -14.95
C SER A 102 -0.17 7.25 -13.61
N TYR A 103 -1.45 7.61 -13.47
CA TYR A 103 -2.25 7.18 -12.34
C TYR A 103 -2.09 5.67 -12.27
N LEU A 104 -1.23 5.20 -11.37
CA LEU A 104 -1.08 3.78 -11.14
C LEU A 104 -2.47 3.25 -10.86
N PRO A 105 -2.88 2.14 -11.49
CA PRO A 105 -4.21 1.60 -11.23
C PRO A 105 -4.33 1.38 -9.72
N TRP A 106 -5.30 2.07 -9.10
CA TRP A 106 -5.67 1.86 -7.71
C TRP A 106 -6.00 0.38 -7.54
N HIS A 107 -5.59 -0.26 -6.46
CA HIS A 107 -5.88 -1.68 -6.25
C HIS A 107 -6.32 -1.94 -4.82
N LEU A 108 -6.89 -3.13 -4.63
CA LEU A 108 -7.10 -3.69 -3.31
C LEU A 108 -6.00 -4.72 -3.06
N ASP A 109 -5.39 -4.60 -1.89
CA ASP A 109 -4.46 -5.60 -1.37
C ASP A 109 -5.22 -6.87 -0.94
N ASN A 110 -4.49 -7.98 -0.75
CA ASN A 110 -5.04 -9.27 -0.29
C ASN A 110 -6.14 -9.88 -1.18
N VAL A 111 -6.24 -9.42 -2.42
CA VAL A 111 -7.01 -10.07 -3.48
C VAL A 111 -6.21 -11.24 -4.04
N GLN A 112 -6.82 -12.42 -4.09
CA GLN A 112 -6.26 -13.63 -4.71
C GLN A 112 -7.23 -14.18 -5.76
N PRO A 113 -6.77 -15.09 -6.65
CA PRO A 113 -7.69 -15.90 -7.44
C PRO A 113 -8.69 -16.61 -6.51
N GLY A 114 -9.98 -16.44 -6.78
CA GLY A 114 -11.05 -16.94 -5.91
C GLY A 114 -11.60 -15.95 -4.89
N GLY A 115 -11.03 -14.75 -4.75
CA GLY A 115 -11.59 -13.64 -3.97
C GLY A 115 -10.62 -13.09 -2.92
N MET A 116 -11.15 -12.39 -1.91
CA MET A 116 -10.34 -11.94 -0.78
C MET A 116 -10.22 -13.01 0.28
N LYS A 117 -9.00 -13.20 0.78
CA LYS A 117 -8.75 -14.04 1.95
C LYS A 117 -8.74 -13.18 3.20
N GLY A 118 -9.91 -13.01 3.80
CA GLY A 118 -10.08 -12.45 5.14
C GLY A 118 -9.62 -11.00 5.30
N PHE A 119 -9.49 -10.59 6.55
CA PHE A 119 -9.14 -9.23 6.95
C PHE A 119 -7.62 -9.09 7.06
N GLY A 120 -7.04 -8.13 6.33
CA GLY A 120 -5.62 -7.76 6.44
C GLY A 120 -5.40 -6.28 6.78
N LEU A 121 -4.20 -5.97 7.27
CA LEU A 121 -3.66 -4.62 7.35
C LEU A 121 -2.33 -4.56 6.59
N THR A 122 -2.13 -3.48 5.85
CA THR A 122 -0.82 -3.09 5.32
C THR A 122 -0.25 -1.97 6.18
N VAL A 123 1.01 -2.10 6.61
CA VAL A 123 1.74 -1.06 7.34
C VAL A 123 2.80 -0.46 6.42
N GLY A 124 2.55 0.76 5.94
CA GLY A 124 3.50 1.56 5.19
C GLY A 124 4.37 2.40 6.13
N ILE A 125 5.69 2.30 5.98
CA ILE A 125 6.67 3.04 6.76
C ILE A 125 7.41 4.00 5.82
N PHE A 126 7.34 5.30 6.10
CA PHE A 126 7.99 6.31 5.27
C PHE A 126 9.45 6.50 5.69
N LEU A 127 10.37 6.15 4.78
CA LEU A 127 11.82 6.35 4.95
C LEU A 127 12.32 7.67 4.33
N ASN A 128 11.50 8.30 3.50
CA ASN A 128 11.76 9.62 2.90
C ASN A 128 10.51 10.50 3.00
N ASP A 129 10.70 11.82 3.02
CA ASP A 129 9.60 12.77 3.03
C ASP A 129 8.93 12.78 1.65
N THR A 130 7.61 12.96 1.64
CA THR A 130 6.79 13.13 0.43
C THR A 130 6.01 14.44 0.52
N PRO A 131 6.71 15.60 0.49
CA PRO A 131 6.15 16.89 0.91
C PRO A 131 5.24 17.55 -0.10
N LYS A 132 5.16 17.03 -1.34
CA LYS A 132 4.37 17.58 -2.43
C LYS A 132 3.65 16.46 -3.16
N PRO A 133 2.49 16.73 -3.77
CA PRO A 133 1.84 15.78 -4.68
C PRO A 133 2.83 15.21 -5.71
N ASN A 134 2.63 13.94 -6.09
CA ASN A 134 3.51 13.23 -7.02
C ASN A 134 4.96 13.09 -6.55
N SER A 135 5.23 13.09 -5.24
CA SER A 135 6.57 12.78 -4.69
C SER A 135 6.72 11.30 -4.28
N GLY A 136 5.84 10.42 -4.77
CA GLY A 136 5.73 9.03 -4.29
C GLY A 136 4.82 8.90 -3.06
N ASN A 137 3.88 9.84 -2.89
CA ASN A 137 2.89 9.81 -1.82
C ASN A 137 2.09 8.51 -1.86
N PHE A 138 1.77 7.99 -0.69
CA PHE A 138 0.77 6.95 -0.57
C PHE A 138 -0.61 7.58 -0.73
N THR A 139 -1.48 6.95 -1.51
CA THR A 139 -2.83 7.45 -1.78
C THR A 139 -3.86 6.47 -1.25
N VAL A 140 -4.84 6.98 -0.51
CA VAL A 140 -5.96 6.20 0.03
C VAL A 140 -7.28 6.83 -0.36
N PHE A 141 -8.35 6.03 -0.28
CA PHE A 141 -9.72 6.48 -0.49
C PHE A 141 -10.48 6.30 0.83
N PRO A 142 -10.55 7.33 1.68
CA PRO A 142 -11.16 7.23 3.01
C PRO A 142 -12.60 6.70 2.91
N GLY A 143 -12.92 5.62 3.63
CA GLY A 143 -14.26 5.00 3.62
C GLY A 143 -14.51 3.98 2.51
N SER A 144 -13.59 3.80 1.55
CA SER A 144 -13.72 2.79 0.48
C SER A 144 -13.92 1.37 1.02
N HIS A 145 -13.22 1.04 2.11
CA HIS A 145 -13.35 -0.24 2.80
C HIS A 145 -14.75 -0.54 3.40
N ILE A 146 -15.66 0.44 3.53
CA ILE A 146 -17.06 0.17 3.93
C ILE A 146 -17.92 -0.01 2.70
N LEU A 147 -17.70 0.83 1.69
CA LEU A 147 -18.43 0.75 0.42
C LEU A 147 -18.20 -0.60 -0.27
N LEU A 148 -16.94 -1.02 -0.32
CA LEU A 148 -16.56 -2.28 -0.93
C LEU A 148 -17.01 -3.49 -0.10
N GLU A 149 -17.08 -3.40 1.24
CA GLU A 149 -17.65 -4.44 2.11
C GLU A 149 -19.09 -4.76 1.68
N LYS A 150 -19.92 -3.72 1.60
CA LYS A 150 -21.32 -3.82 1.17
C LYS A 150 -21.44 -4.37 -0.25
N HIS A 151 -20.52 -3.99 -1.14
CA HIS A 151 -20.51 -4.52 -2.49
C HIS A 151 -20.22 -6.03 -2.49
N PHE A 152 -19.18 -6.48 -1.79
CA PHE A 152 -18.79 -7.89 -1.76
C PHE A 152 -19.75 -8.79 -0.99
N GLN A 153 -20.52 -8.26 -0.02
CA GLN A 153 -21.62 -9.00 0.59
C GLN A 153 -22.71 -9.40 -0.41
N ASN A 154 -22.89 -8.62 -1.48
CA ASN A 154 -23.94 -8.81 -2.47
C ASN A 154 -23.43 -9.46 -3.78
N VAL A 155 -22.12 -9.59 -3.96
CA VAL A 155 -21.50 -10.16 -5.16
C VAL A 155 -20.72 -11.42 -4.77
N THR A 156 -21.26 -12.58 -5.12
CA THR A 156 -20.67 -13.90 -4.81
C THR A 156 -19.48 -14.27 -5.70
N SER A 157 -19.18 -13.50 -6.76
CA SER A 157 -18.10 -13.82 -7.69
C SER A 157 -16.84 -12.98 -7.43
N SER A 158 -15.73 -13.68 -7.22
CA SER A 158 -14.38 -13.13 -7.12
C SER A 158 -13.83 -12.50 -8.41
N THR A 159 -14.58 -12.62 -9.51
CA THR A 159 -14.34 -12.02 -10.84
C THR A 159 -14.17 -10.51 -10.80
N ALA A 160 -14.71 -9.88 -9.76
CA ALA A 160 -14.67 -8.47 -9.46
C ALA A 160 -13.29 -7.83 -9.24
N LEU A 161 -12.25 -8.63 -8.99
CA LEU A 161 -11.03 -8.14 -8.36
C LEU A 161 -9.76 -8.40 -9.17
N TYR A 162 -9.87 -8.93 -10.39
CA TYR A 162 -8.71 -9.41 -11.11
C TYR A 162 -7.88 -8.29 -11.75
N ARG A 163 -6.56 -8.36 -11.52
CA ARG A 163 -5.55 -7.73 -12.36
C ARG A 163 -5.40 -8.58 -13.64
N HIS A 164 -5.73 -8.04 -14.80
CA HIS A 164 -5.37 -8.59 -16.11
C HIS A 164 -3.85 -8.82 -16.16
N LYS A 165 -3.39 -9.81 -16.94
CA LYS A 165 -1.97 -10.18 -17.13
C LYS A 165 -1.03 -9.05 -17.60
N TYR A 166 -1.57 -7.87 -17.91
CA TYR A 166 -0.83 -6.66 -18.29
C TYR A 166 -1.02 -5.49 -17.29
N GLY A 167 -1.54 -5.75 -16.09
CA GLY A 167 -1.71 -4.75 -15.03
C GLY A 167 -3.02 -3.95 -15.09
N LYS A 168 -3.92 -4.22 -16.04
CA LYS A 168 -5.23 -3.56 -16.14
C LYS A 168 -6.23 -4.23 -15.18
N ILE A 169 -6.88 -3.49 -14.31
CA ILE A 169 -7.94 -4.06 -13.46
C ILE A 169 -9.15 -4.36 -14.35
N ILE A 170 -9.59 -5.62 -14.31
CA ILE A 170 -10.90 -5.99 -14.84
C ILE A 170 -11.85 -5.63 -13.72
N LEU A 171 -12.48 -4.47 -13.86
CA LEU A 171 -13.56 -4.09 -12.96
C LEU A 171 -14.65 -5.18 -13.10
N PRO A 172 -15.35 -5.51 -12.01
CA PRO A 172 -16.56 -6.32 -12.12
C PRO A 172 -17.49 -5.65 -13.14
N ASP A 173 -18.49 -6.36 -13.67
CA ASP A 173 -19.72 -5.74 -14.21
C ASP A 173 -20.50 -5.06 -13.05
N VAL A 174 -19.82 -4.25 -12.23
CA VAL A 174 -20.43 -3.10 -11.60
C VAL A 174 -20.67 -2.15 -12.75
N ASP A 175 -21.80 -1.48 -12.72
CA ASP A 175 -22.01 -0.31 -13.55
C ASP A 175 -20.90 0.71 -13.22
N VAL A 176 -19.77 0.61 -13.93
CA VAL A 176 -18.52 1.32 -13.69
C VAL A 176 -18.75 2.82 -13.83
N VAL A 177 -19.77 3.21 -14.61
CA VAL A 177 -20.24 4.58 -14.72
C VAL A 177 -20.72 5.08 -13.36
N ASN A 178 -21.43 4.27 -12.57
CA ASN A 178 -21.89 4.67 -11.24
C ASN A 178 -20.76 4.66 -10.20
N VAL A 179 -19.90 3.64 -10.15
CA VAL A 179 -18.78 3.63 -9.18
C VAL A 179 -17.74 4.71 -9.51
N LEU A 180 -17.33 4.86 -10.77
CA LEU A 180 -16.42 5.94 -11.14
C LEU A 180 -17.08 7.32 -11.07
N ALA A 181 -18.39 7.46 -11.29
CA ALA A 181 -19.10 8.72 -10.99
C ALA A 181 -19.07 9.07 -9.49
N HIS A 182 -18.99 8.07 -8.61
CA HIS A 182 -18.79 8.26 -7.17
C HIS A 182 -17.32 8.57 -6.78
N PHE A 183 -16.37 8.34 -7.70
CA PHE A 183 -14.95 8.68 -7.54
C PHE A 183 -14.51 9.88 -8.40
N SER A 184 -15.41 10.47 -9.20
CA SER A 184 -15.12 11.58 -10.12
C SER A 184 -15.73 12.89 -9.64
N PHE A 185 -14.99 13.97 -9.85
CA PHE A 185 -15.32 15.35 -9.54
C PHE A 185 -16.63 15.81 -10.24
N GLY A 186 -17.77 15.76 -9.54
CA GLY A 186 -18.97 16.53 -9.90
C GLY A 186 -20.28 15.74 -10.07
N ASN A 187 -21.31 16.26 -9.41
CA ASN A 187 -22.76 16.16 -9.68
C ASN A 187 -23.62 14.97 -9.18
N GLN A 188 -23.17 14.21 -8.17
CA GLN A 188 -24.09 13.44 -7.29
C GLN A 188 -23.69 13.72 -5.82
N PRO A 189 -24.58 14.25 -4.95
CA PRO A 189 -24.15 14.81 -3.66
C PRO A 189 -23.84 13.77 -2.56
N ASP A 190 -24.30 12.52 -2.69
CA ASP A 190 -24.51 11.71 -1.48
C ASP A 190 -23.47 10.61 -1.19
N LEU A 191 -22.54 10.27 -2.10
CA LEU A 191 -21.47 9.28 -1.84
C LEU A 191 -20.18 9.53 -2.67
N LEU A 192 -19.64 10.75 -2.63
CA LEU A 192 -18.32 11.04 -3.22
C LEU A 192 -17.18 10.53 -2.32
N LEU A 193 -16.46 9.49 -2.76
CA LEU A 193 -15.20 9.09 -2.14
C LEU A 193 -14.07 9.97 -2.71
N SER A 194 -13.71 11.02 -1.98
CA SER A 194 -12.58 11.88 -2.35
C SER A 194 -11.26 11.14 -2.15
N MET A 195 -10.45 11.05 -3.20
CA MET A 195 -9.06 10.61 -3.10
C MET A 195 -8.29 11.47 -2.09
N ARG A 196 -7.50 10.84 -1.22
CA ARG A 196 -6.62 11.55 -0.29
C ARG A 196 -5.17 11.14 -0.50
N LEU A 197 -4.36 12.12 -0.89
CA LEU A 197 -2.91 12.05 -0.87
C LEU A 197 -2.43 12.17 0.59
N ILE A 198 -1.55 11.25 0.99
CA ILE A 198 -0.88 11.34 2.28
C ILE A 198 0.45 12.07 2.07
N GLU A 199 0.50 13.31 2.51
CA GLU A 199 1.75 14.02 2.75
C GLU A 199 2.39 13.43 4.02
N ALA A 200 3.53 12.79 3.83
CA ALA A 200 4.20 12.07 4.89
C ALA A 200 5.60 12.62 5.10
N GLU A 201 5.95 12.84 6.35
CA GLU A 201 7.33 13.06 6.77
C GLU A 201 7.98 11.68 6.97
N ARG A 202 9.31 11.63 6.86
CA ARG A 202 10.13 10.61 7.53
C ARG A 202 9.63 10.53 8.99
N PHE A 203 9.66 9.36 9.63
CA PHE A 203 9.06 9.11 10.97
C PHE A 203 7.56 8.82 11.01
N SER A 204 6.86 8.83 9.87
CA SER A 204 5.45 8.49 9.85
C SER A 204 5.15 7.06 9.38
N ILE A 205 4.04 6.53 9.91
CA ILE A 205 3.52 5.21 9.60
C ILE A 205 2.09 5.37 9.12
N LEU A 206 1.76 4.69 8.03
CA LEU A 206 0.41 4.57 7.54
C LEU A 206 -0.06 3.13 7.71
N VAL A 207 -1.09 2.93 8.50
CA VAL A 207 -1.75 1.63 8.67
C VAL A 207 -3.01 1.65 7.81
N VAL A 208 -3.14 0.74 6.85
CA VAL A 208 -4.26 0.69 5.88
C VAL A 208 -4.98 -0.64 6.00
N ARG A 209 -6.32 -0.59 6.03
CA ARG A 209 -7.17 -1.78 5.99
C ARG A 209 -7.26 -2.33 4.58
N THR A 210 -7.01 -3.63 4.44
CA THR A 210 -6.89 -4.31 3.15
C THR A 210 -7.83 -5.50 2.99
N GLY A 211 -8.80 -5.68 3.90
CA GLY A 211 -9.85 -6.70 3.78
C GLY A 211 -11.17 -6.32 4.47
N PHE A 212 -12.18 -7.17 4.32
CA PHE A 212 -13.57 -6.95 4.75
C PHE A 212 -14.01 -7.98 5.79
N PHE A 213 -15.05 -7.68 6.58
CA PHE A 213 -15.70 -8.65 7.48
C PHE A 213 -16.75 -9.47 6.74
#